data_AF-A0A527FSR4-F1
#
_entry.id   AF-A0A527FSR4-F1
#
_cell.length_a   1.000
_cell.length_b   1.000
_cell.length_c   1.000
_cell.angle_alpha   90.00
_cell.angle_beta   90.00
_cell.angle_gamma   90.00
#
_symmetry.space_group_name_H-M   'P 1'
#
loop_
_entity.id
_entity.type
_entity.pdbx_description
1 polymer ?
#
loop_
_entity_poly.entity_id
_entity_poly.type
_entity_poly.pdbx_seq_one_letter_code
_entity_poly.pdbx_strand_id
1 'polypeptide(L)' 'LLAGDGWRRGPRGLAAFLGEALVPARNWLESTYQSETIRALWAPWVLHAGLGPEDAFSGQIAKVIAFALEAAGAPIVK' A
#
# COMPACT_ATOMS: atom_id res chain seq x y z
N LEU A 1 -14.68 -0.50 18.57
CA LEU A 1 -13.34 0.06 18.26
C LEU A 1 -13.40 1.05 17.08
N LEU A 2 -13.99 0.69 15.93
CA LEU A 2 -14.10 1.61 14.78
C LEU A 2 -14.95 2.86 15.02
N ALA A 3 -16.08 2.75 15.72
CA ALA A 3 -16.98 3.88 15.97
C ALA A 3 -16.36 4.98 16.86
N GLY A 4 -15.55 4.60 17.85
CA GLY A 4 -14.85 5.56 18.72
C GLY A 4 -13.69 6.27 18.01
N ASP A 5 -12.98 5.55 17.13
CA ASP A 5 -11.89 6.13 16.33
C ASP A 5 -12.44 7.07 15.24
N GLY A 6 -13.59 6.73 14.65
CA GLY A 6 -14.32 7.61 13.73
C GLY A 6 -14.78 8.91 14.40
N TRP A 7 -15.27 8.84 15.63
CA TRP A 7 -15.68 10.03 16.39
C TRP A 7 -14.48 10.91 16.78
N ARG A 8 -13.32 10.30 17.07
CA ARG A 8 -12.06 11.03 17.39
C ARG A 8 -11.45 11.75 16.19
N ARG A 9 -11.53 11.15 14.99
CA ARG A 9 -10.92 11.72 13.75
C ARG A 9 -11.79 12.80 13.10
N GLY A 10 -13.09 12.80 13.37
CA GLY A 10 -14.05 13.66 12.68
C GLY A 10 -14.17 13.33 11.18
N PRO A 11 -15.09 13.98 10.46
CA PRO A 11 -15.38 13.66 9.06
C PRO A 11 -14.17 13.89 8.13
N ARG A 12 -13.36 14.93 8.39
CA ARG A 12 -12.15 15.21 7.61
C ARG A 12 -11.05 14.18 7.84
N GLY A 13 -10.81 13.77 9.07
CA GLY A 13 -9.82 12.74 9.39
C GLY A 13 -10.22 11.36 8.87
N LEU A 14 -11.52 11.06 8.84
CA LEU A 14 -12.04 9.84 8.22
C LEU A 14 -11.83 9.86 6.70
N ALA A 15 -12.12 10.98 6.03
CA ALA A 15 -11.92 11.13 4.59
C ALA A 15 -10.43 11.01 4.21
N ALA A 16 -9.53 11.63 4.98
CA ALA A 16 -8.08 11.50 4.77
C ALA A 16 -7.62 10.05 4.90
N PHE A 17 -8.06 9.35 5.96
CA PHE A 17 -7.73 7.94 6.16
C PHE A 17 -8.22 7.04 5.02
N LEU A 18 -9.47 7.23 4.58
CA LEU A 18 -10.01 6.47 3.46
C LEU A 18 -9.25 6.80 2.17
N GLY A 19 -8.88 8.07 1.94
CA GLY A 19 -8.04 8.48 0.82
C GLY A 19 -6.69 7.77 0.81
N GLU A 20 -5.99 7.74 1.94
CA GLU A 20 -4.71 7.01 2.09
C GLU A 20 -4.86 5.50 1.91
N ALA A 21 -5.98 4.93 2.36
CA ALA A 21 -6.27 3.51 2.17
C ALA A 21 -6.44 3.17 0.70
N LEU A 22 -7.05 4.05 -0.10
CA LEU A 22 -7.34 3.81 -1.52
C LEU A 22 -6.13 4.02 -2.44
N VAL A 23 -4.99 4.47 -1.93
CA VAL A 23 -3.78 4.75 -2.73
C VAL A 23 -3.36 3.52 -3.56
N PRO A 24 -3.19 3.67 -4.89
CA PRO A 24 -2.68 2.61 -5.76
C PRO A 24 -1.22 2.22 -5.44
N ALA A 25 -0.83 1.02 -5.84
CA ALA A 25 0.52 0.52 -5.67
C ALA A 25 1.53 1.36 -6.46
N ARG A 26 1.18 1.84 -7.65
CA ARG A 26 2.04 2.74 -8.44
C ARG A 26 2.53 3.93 -7.64
N ASN A 27 1.60 4.68 -7.02
CA ASN A 27 1.94 5.87 -6.24
C ASN A 27 2.88 5.54 -5.07
N TRP A 28 2.66 4.39 -4.42
CA TRP A 28 3.54 3.94 -3.35
C TRP A 28 4.95 3.59 -3.86
N LEU A 29 5.05 2.89 -4.99
CA LEU A 29 6.34 2.50 -5.57
C LEU A 29 7.15 3.71 -6.06
N GLU A 30 6.48 4.68 -6.69
CA GLU A 30 7.12 5.90 -7.19
C GLU A 30 7.63 6.80 -6.07
N SER A 31 6.93 6.84 -4.93
CA SER A 31 7.36 7.59 -3.75
C SER A 31 8.40 6.86 -2.89
N THR A 32 8.49 5.54 -2.99
CA THR A 32 9.38 4.73 -2.13
C THR A 32 10.74 4.44 -2.79
N TYR A 33 10.75 4.10 -4.08
CA TYR A 33 11.96 3.65 -4.77
C TYR A 33 12.39 4.68 -5.80
N GLN A 34 13.69 4.97 -5.92
CA GLN A 34 14.19 5.85 -6.98
C GLN A 34 14.36 5.14 -8.34
N SER A 35 14.73 3.85 -8.31
CA SER A 35 14.97 3.07 -9.53
C SER A 35 13.66 2.65 -10.19
N GLU A 36 13.46 3.05 -11.46
CA GLU A 36 12.35 2.55 -12.28
C GLU A 36 12.35 1.03 -12.41
N THR A 37 13.51 0.39 -12.51
CA THR A 37 13.62 -1.07 -12.59
C THR A 37 13.07 -1.74 -11.35
N ILE A 38 13.39 -1.23 -10.16
CA ILE A 38 12.86 -1.78 -8.90
C ILE A 38 11.33 -1.59 -8.85
N ARG A 39 10.82 -0.41 -9.24
CA ARG A 39 9.37 -0.17 -9.33
C ARG A 39 8.69 -1.17 -10.27
N ALA A 40 9.28 -1.44 -11.43
CA ALA A 40 8.74 -2.38 -12.41
C ALA A 40 8.74 -3.83 -11.91
N LEU A 41 9.79 -4.25 -11.19
CA LEU A 41 9.87 -5.58 -10.58
C LEU A 41 8.84 -5.77 -9.45
N TRP A 42 8.55 -4.71 -8.70
CA TRP A 42 7.57 -4.74 -7.61
C TRP A 42 6.11 -4.62 -8.07
N ALA A 43 5.84 -3.85 -9.13
CA ALA A 43 4.49 -3.58 -9.62
C ALA A 43 3.59 -4.83 -9.78
N PRO A 44 4.03 -5.97 -10.32
CA PRO A 44 3.15 -7.13 -10.50
C PRO A 44 2.84 -7.90 -9.21
N TRP A 45 3.48 -7.61 -8.08
CA TRP A 45 3.27 -8.41 -6.86
C TRP A 45 1.84 -8.37 -6.35
N VAL A 46 1.13 -7.26 -6.54
CA VAL A 46 -0.28 -7.13 -6.14
C VAL A 46 -1.22 -8.06 -6.91
N LEU A 47 -0.78 -8.62 -8.04
CA LEU A 47 -1.55 -9.62 -8.80
C LEU A 47 -1.75 -10.92 -8.01
N HIS A 48 -0.89 -11.23 -7.03
CA HIS A 48 -1.09 -12.37 -6.13
C HIS A 48 -2.38 -12.24 -5.29
N ALA A 49 -2.90 -11.02 -5.14
CA ALA A 49 -4.18 -10.73 -4.49
C ALA A 49 -5.30 -10.39 -5.49
N GLY A 50 -5.08 -10.59 -6.80
CA GLY A 50 -6.05 -10.30 -7.86
C GLY A 50 -6.22 -8.82 -8.20
N LEU A 51 -5.31 -7.94 -7.75
CA LEU A 51 -5.35 -6.50 -8.01
C LEU A 51 -4.29 -6.09 -9.03
N GLY A 52 -4.64 -5.18 -9.94
CA GLY A 52 -3.70 -4.43 -10.75
C GLY A 52 -2.97 -3.34 -9.95
N PRO A 53 -1.81 -2.86 -10.41
CA PRO A 53 -1.00 -1.84 -9.72
C PRO A 53 -1.68 -0.46 -9.63
N GLU A 54 -2.68 -0.21 -10.48
CA GLU A 54 -3.48 1.02 -10.50
C GLU A 54 -4.79 0.89 -9.72
N ASP A 55 -5.14 -0.32 -9.25
CA ASP A 55 -6.40 -0.54 -8.56
C ASP A 55 -6.41 0.16 -7.20
N ALA A 56 -7.59 0.61 -6.78
CA ALA A 56 -7.77 1.17 -5.45
C ALA A 56 -7.33 0.15 -4.38
N PHE A 57 -6.72 0.63 -3.31
CA PHE A 57 -6.22 -0.19 -2.18
C PHE A 57 -5.03 -1.11 -2.50
N SER A 58 -4.61 -1.23 -3.77
CA SER A 58 -3.47 -2.07 -4.17
C SER A 58 -2.16 -1.66 -3.47
N GLY A 59 -1.97 -0.38 -3.13
CA GLY A 59 -0.81 0.08 -2.38
C GLY A 59 -0.74 -0.44 -0.95
N GLN A 60 -1.87 -0.70 -0.30
CA GLN A 60 -1.90 -1.32 1.03
C GLN A 60 -1.55 -2.80 0.93
N ILE A 61 -2.10 -3.50 -0.05
CA ILE A 61 -1.76 -4.91 -0.32
C ILE A 61 -0.29 -5.08 -0.66
N ALA A 62 0.29 -4.20 -1.49
CA ALA A 62 1.72 -4.24 -1.81
C ALA A 62 2.60 -4.11 -0.56
N LYS A 63 2.22 -3.24 0.38
CA LYS A 63 2.92 -3.09 1.69
C LYS A 63 2.76 -4.32 2.57
N VAL A 64 1.57 -4.95 2.60
CA VAL A 64 1.34 -6.20 3.34
C VAL A 64 2.20 -7.32 2.79
N ILE A 65 2.29 -7.45 1.47
CA ILE A 65 3.17 -8.43 0.80
C ILE A 65 4.63 -8.16 1.15
N ALA A 66 5.09 -6.91 1.04
CA ALA A 66 6.46 -6.54 1.39
C ALA A 66 6.78 -6.85 2.86
N PHE A 67 5.86 -6.55 3.77
CA PHE A 67 5.97 -6.91 5.19
C PHE A 67 6.03 -8.43 5.39
N ALA A 68 5.20 -9.20 4.70
CA ALA A 68 5.18 -10.65 4.80
C ALA A 68 6.49 -11.28 4.30
N LEU A 69 7.06 -10.76 3.22
CA LEU A 69 8.38 -11.19 2.71
C LEU A 69 9.48 -10.90 3.70
N GLU A 70 9.52 -9.69 4.27
CA GLU A 70 10.48 -9.32 5.32
C GLU A 70 10.36 -10.26 6.53
N ALA A 71 9.13 -10.48 7.01
CA ALA A 71 8.85 -11.37 8.15
C ALA A 71 9.21 -12.84 7.86
N ALA A 72 9.16 -13.26 6.59
CA ALA A 72 9.58 -14.58 6.15
C ALA A 72 11.11 -14.71 5.96
N GLY A 73 11.86 -13.63 6.17
CA GLY A 73 13.33 -13.61 6.07
C GLY A 73 13.87 -13.24 4.69
N ALA A 74 13.03 -12.70 3.79
CA ALA A 74 13.45 -12.11 2.52
C ALA A 74 13.56 -10.59 2.67
N PRO A 75 14.77 -10.02 2.80
CA PRO A 75 14.93 -8.60 3.13
C PRO A 75 14.40 -7.67 2.05
N ILE A 76 13.60 -6.67 2.45
CA ILE A 76 13.07 -5.61 1.60
C ILE A 76 13.78 -4.30 1.92
N VAL A 77 14.79 -3.98 1.11
CA VAL A 77 15.50 -2.70 1.15
C VAL A 77 14.71 -1.62 0.40
N LYS A 78 14.80 -0.37 0.87
CA LYS A 78 14.18 0.81 0.25
C LYS A 78 15.24 1.70 -0.38
#